data_AF-A0A519QL11-F1
#
_entry.id   AF-A0A519QL11-F1
#
_cell.length_a   1.000
_cell.length_b   1.000
_cell.length_c   1.000
_cell.angle_alpha   90.00
_cell.angle_beta   90.00
_cell.angle_gamma   90.00
#
_symmetry.space_group_name_H-M   'P 1'
#
loop_
_entity.id
_entity.type
_entity.pdbx_description
1 polymer ?
#
loop_
_entity_poly.entity_id
_entity_poly.type
_entity_poly.pdbx_seq_one_letter_code
_entity_poly.pdbx_strand_id
1 'polypeptide(L)'
;MIYEKHQDNPFQVHISFHKVIEALEEIALSDVDYRSNYAKGLLNEVNKFPELKEGISDVKQLEEHKVLIRYLMSDLFPTALTKNEIKAVAIPFHNILFNFTERFQGILNNAGPDFDMTIRDFDDHEFYVMSCCLILMQYYGVQLDLGKPFFYDIPDAEGILKHYRILYNADFMEILPTEKAIEITQEDIDILIDNYDNLELWMEKFPK
;
A
#
# COMPACT_ATOMS: atom_id res chain seq x y z
N MET A 1 -8.75 -10.76 -5.91
CA MET A 1 -7.37 -10.25 -5.86
C MET A 1 -6.83 -10.37 -7.26
N ILE A 2 -6.41 -9.26 -7.84
CA ILE A 2 -5.77 -9.22 -9.17
C ILE A 2 -4.25 -9.35 -8.91
N TYR A 3 -3.52 -10.09 -9.75
CA TYR A 3 -2.11 -10.42 -9.51
C TYR A 3 -1.21 -10.05 -10.70
N GLU A 4 -0.11 -9.39 -10.36
CA GLU A 4 1.17 -9.13 -11.06
C GLU A 4 1.18 -8.53 -12.48
N LYS A 5 2.06 -7.52 -12.66
CA LYS A 5 2.64 -7.26 -13.99
C LYS A 5 4.06 -6.64 -14.03
N HIS A 6 4.66 -6.14 -12.95
CA HIS A 6 5.97 -5.50 -13.05
C HIS A 6 7.11 -6.47 -12.63
N GLN A 7 7.87 -6.99 -13.60
CA GLN A 7 8.99 -7.92 -13.37
C GLN A 7 10.26 -7.23 -12.80
N ASP A 8 10.38 -5.92 -12.99
CA ASP A 8 11.48 -5.11 -12.50
C ASP A 8 10.98 -4.07 -11.49
N ASN A 9 11.37 -4.28 -10.23
CA ASN A 9 10.92 -3.52 -9.07
C ASN A 9 12.11 -3.30 -8.14
N PRO A 10 12.37 -2.06 -7.66
CA PRO A 10 13.45 -1.79 -6.70
C PRO A 10 13.13 -2.32 -5.29
N PHE A 11 11.91 -2.80 -5.04
CA PHE A 11 11.47 -3.31 -3.75
C PHE A 11 11.45 -4.84 -3.66
N GLN A 12 11.81 -5.33 -2.47
CA GLN A 12 11.36 -6.62 -1.96
C GLN A 12 10.17 -6.36 -1.05
N VAL A 13 8.97 -6.76 -1.48
CA VAL A 13 7.74 -6.41 -0.78
C VAL A 13 7.41 -7.45 0.29
N HIS A 14 7.23 -6.96 1.52
CA HIS A 14 6.73 -7.74 2.65
C HIS A 14 5.51 -7.04 3.23
N ILE A 15 4.40 -7.77 3.39
CA ILE A 15 3.17 -7.23 3.98
C ILE A 15 3.12 -7.64 5.44
N SER A 16 3.31 -6.69 6.35
CA SER A 16 3.12 -6.91 7.78
C SER A 16 2.14 -5.89 8.34
N PHE A 17 1.56 -6.22 9.49
CA PHE A 17 0.65 -5.38 10.26
C PHE A 17 1.30 -4.87 11.53
N HIS A 18 2.64 -4.92 11.64
CA HIS A 18 3.38 -4.60 12.86
C HIS A 18 3.04 -3.20 13.40
N LYS A 19 2.98 -2.15 12.57
CA LYS A 19 2.56 -0.80 13.01
C LYS A 19 1.16 -0.75 13.62
N VAL A 20 0.22 -1.53 13.09
CA VAL A 20 -1.14 -1.62 13.64
C VAL A 20 -1.13 -2.43 14.94
N ILE A 21 -0.32 -3.49 14.99
CA ILE A 21 -0.13 -4.29 16.20
C ILE A 21 0.51 -3.45 17.32
N GLU A 22 1.52 -2.64 17.02
CA GLU A 22 2.15 -1.70 17.97
C GLU A 22 1.13 -0.69 18.52
N ALA A 23 0.31 -0.10 17.64
CA ALA A 23 -0.77 0.78 18.09
C ALA A 23 -1.77 0.05 19.01
N LEU A 24 -2.10 -1.22 18.71
CA LEU A 24 -2.93 -2.06 19.57
C LEU A 24 -2.24 -2.39 20.91
N GLU A 25 -0.93 -2.64 20.91
CA GLU A 25 -0.12 -2.86 22.11
C GLU A 25 -0.18 -1.62 23.02
N GLU A 26 -0.10 -0.41 22.47
CA GLU A 26 -0.29 0.84 23.22
C GLU A 26 -1.73 0.98 23.76
N ILE A 27 -2.74 0.69 22.95
CA ILE A 27 -4.16 0.74 23.38
C ILE A 27 -4.42 -0.27 24.50
N ALA A 28 -3.78 -1.45 24.45
CA ALA A 28 -3.91 -2.49 25.47
C ALA A 28 -3.41 -2.03 26.85
N LEU A 29 -2.48 -1.07 26.91
CA LEU A 29 -1.95 -0.48 28.14
C LEU A 29 -2.82 0.66 28.69
N SER A 30 -3.83 1.13 27.95
CA SER A 30 -4.68 2.24 28.38
C SER A 30 -5.59 1.88 29.57
N ASP A 31 -5.91 2.88 30.40
CA ASP A 31 -6.87 2.77 31.52
C ASP A 31 -8.34 2.74 31.06
N VAL A 32 -8.60 2.74 29.76
CA VAL A 32 -9.96 2.70 29.20
C VAL A 32 -10.36 1.25 29.00
N ASP A 33 -11.05 0.67 30.00
CA ASP A 33 -11.37 -0.76 30.09
C ASP A 33 -11.84 -1.40 28.78
N TYR A 34 -12.83 -0.80 28.09
CA TYR A 34 -13.37 -1.40 26.87
C TYR A 34 -12.37 -1.41 25.70
N ARG A 35 -11.53 -0.37 25.58
CA ARG A 35 -10.49 -0.29 24.54
C ARG A 35 -9.34 -1.23 24.85
N SER A 36 -8.90 -1.24 26.11
CA SER A 36 -7.84 -2.14 26.58
C SER A 36 -8.23 -3.61 26.37
N ASN A 37 -9.45 -3.99 26.77
CA ASN A 37 -9.95 -5.36 26.60
C ASN A 37 -10.11 -5.76 25.13
N TYR A 38 -10.61 -4.85 24.29
CA TYR A 38 -10.69 -5.06 22.84
C TYR A 38 -9.30 -5.33 22.23
N ALA A 39 -8.32 -4.46 22.52
CA ALA A 39 -6.97 -4.61 22.00
C ALA A 39 -6.29 -5.89 22.50
N LYS A 40 -6.38 -6.21 23.80
CA LYS A 40 -5.85 -7.46 24.37
C LYS A 40 -6.45 -8.70 23.71
N GLY A 41 -7.77 -8.71 23.49
CA GLY A 41 -8.45 -9.82 22.82
C GLY A 41 -7.95 -10.03 21.39
N LEU A 42 -7.81 -8.94 20.63
CA LEU A 42 -7.31 -9.00 19.26
C LEU A 42 -5.84 -9.41 19.19
N LEU A 43 -4.98 -8.84 20.05
CA LEU A 43 -3.56 -9.22 20.15
C LEU A 43 -3.39 -10.71 20.46
N ASN A 44 -4.21 -11.28 21.34
CA ASN A 44 -4.16 -12.72 21.66
C ASN A 44 -4.46 -13.61 20.43
N GLU A 45 -5.35 -13.18 19.54
CA GLU A 45 -5.61 -13.92 18.29
C GLU A 45 -4.49 -13.74 17.27
N VAL A 46 -3.97 -12.52 17.12
CA VAL A 46 -2.90 -12.19 16.16
C VAL A 46 -1.57 -12.86 16.52
N ASN A 47 -1.25 -12.97 17.82
CA ASN A 47 -0.03 -13.63 18.29
C ASN A 47 0.05 -15.13 17.97
N LYS A 48 -1.04 -15.74 17.50
CA LYS A 48 -1.04 -17.13 17.01
C LYS A 48 -0.46 -17.26 15.60
N PHE A 49 -0.30 -16.14 14.89
CA PHE A 49 0.12 -16.06 13.50
C PHE A 49 1.27 -15.03 13.35
N PRO A 50 2.51 -15.41 13.72
CA PRO A 50 3.67 -14.51 13.68
C PRO A 50 3.89 -13.83 12.33
N GLU A 51 3.52 -14.49 11.23
CA GLU A 51 3.59 -13.99 9.86
C GLU A 51 2.86 -12.64 9.66
N LEU A 52 1.79 -12.37 10.42
CA LEU A 52 1.09 -11.08 10.38
C LEU A 52 1.92 -9.93 10.98
N LYS A 53 2.89 -10.23 11.85
CA LYS A 53 3.81 -9.25 12.44
C LYS A 53 5.14 -9.21 11.67
N GLU A 54 5.71 -10.36 11.35
CA GLU A 54 7.05 -10.49 10.76
C GLU A 54 7.05 -10.22 9.25
N GLY A 55 5.94 -10.46 8.55
CA GLY A 55 5.78 -10.18 7.13
C GLY A 55 5.33 -11.39 6.32
N ILE A 56 4.32 -11.15 5.48
CA ILE A 56 3.79 -12.07 4.48
C ILE A 56 4.46 -11.76 3.13
N SER A 57 4.97 -12.80 2.48
CA SER A 57 5.50 -12.74 1.11
C SER A 57 4.65 -13.53 0.11
N ASP A 58 3.91 -14.55 0.55
CA ASP A 58 2.91 -15.24 -0.29
C ASP A 58 1.54 -14.61 -0.05
N VAL A 59 1.01 -13.98 -1.09
CA VAL A 59 -0.27 -13.27 -1.02
C VAL A 59 -1.45 -14.22 -0.79
N LYS A 60 -1.30 -15.54 -0.99
CA LYS A 60 -2.29 -16.53 -0.54
C LYS A 60 -2.56 -16.43 0.96
N GLN A 61 -1.54 -16.11 1.77
CA GLN A 61 -1.67 -15.93 3.21
C GLN A 61 -2.60 -14.74 3.53
N LEU A 62 -2.68 -13.72 2.68
CA LEU A 62 -3.66 -12.63 2.89
C LEU A 62 -5.10 -13.13 2.83
N GLU A 63 -5.42 -14.10 1.96
CA GLU A 63 -6.75 -14.69 1.89
C GLU A 63 -6.99 -15.63 3.07
N GLU A 64 -5.98 -16.41 3.47
CA GLU A 64 -6.04 -17.30 4.64
C GLU A 64 -6.34 -16.51 5.93
N HIS A 65 -5.72 -15.34 6.11
CA HIS A 65 -5.91 -14.49 7.29
C HIS A 65 -6.95 -13.38 7.11
N LYS A 66 -7.70 -13.35 6.02
CA LYS A 66 -8.60 -12.25 5.64
C LYS A 66 -9.52 -11.76 6.75
N VAL A 67 -10.09 -12.68 7.51
CA VAL A 67 -10.99 -12.34 8.64
C VAL A 67 -10.23 -11.62 9.74
N LEU A 68 -9.04 -12.10 10.11
CA LEU A 68 -8.21 -11.51 11.16
C LEU A 68 -7.60 -10.18 10.72
N ILE A 69 -7.17 -10.08 9.45
CA ILE A 69 -6.73 -8.82 8.84
C ILE A 69 -7.86 -7.78 8.90
N ARG A 70 -9.09 -8.16 8.57
CA ARG A 70 -10.24 -7.24 8.68
C ARG A 70 -10.43 -6.73 10.11
N TYR A 71 -10.19 -7.57 11.12
CA TYR A 71 -10.26 -7.15 12.52
C TYR A 71 -9.13 -6.20 12.91
N LEU A 72 -7.89 -6.49 12.50
CA LEU A 72 -6.73 -5.60 12.66
C LEU A 72 -7.01 -4.22 12.05
N MET A 73 -7.66 -4.18 10.89
CA MET A 73 -7.96 -2.94 10.17
C MET A 73 -9.16 -2.16 10.73
N SER A 74 -9.83 -2.60 11.78
CA SER A 74 -11.13 -2.02 12.21
C SER A 74 -11.06 -0.55 12.61
N ASP A 75 -9.97 -0.11 13.24
CA ASP A 75 -9.78 1.29 13.64
C ASP A 75 -9.48 2.19 12.43
N LEU A 76 -8.87 1.64 11.37
CA LEU A 76 -8.57 2.33 10.10
C LEU A 76 -9.74 2.28 9.10
N PHE A 77 -10.61 1.28 9.25
CA PHE A 77 -11.80 1.03 8.45
C PHE A 77 -13.03 0.91 9.37
N PRO A 78 -13.47 2.01 10.03
CA PRO A 78 -14.56 1.95 10.99
C PRO A 78 -15.84 1.40 10.34
N THR A 79 -16.49 0.44 11.00
CA THR A 79 -17.70 -0.21 10.47
C THR A 79 -18.80 0.79 10.11
N ALA A 80 -18.91 1.90 10.86
CA ALA A 80 -19.89 2.95 10.58
C ALA A 80 -19.63 3.73 9.28
N LEU A 81 -18.39 3.69 8.77
CA LEU A 81 -17.96 4.48 7.62
C LEU A 81 -17.78 3.66 6.34
N THR A 82 -17.84 2.33 6.39
CA THR A 82 -17.62 1.44 5.23
C THR A 82 -18.55 1.71 4.05
N LYS A 83 -19.78 2.20 4.32
CA LYS A 83 -20.78 2.54 3.28
C LYS A 83 -20.59 3.94 2.69
N ASN A 84 -19.77 4.77 3.32
CA ASN A 84 -19.52 6.15 2.89
C ASN A 84 -18.12 6.35 2.32
N GLU A 85 -17.09 5.74 2.92
CA GLU A 85 -15.71 5.91 2.47
C GLU A 85 -15.36 4.98 1.31
N ILE A 86 -14.48 5.43 0.42
CA ILE A 86 -13.89 4.60 -0.65
C ILE A 86 -12.44 4.35 -0.24
N LYS A 87 -12.20 3.23 0.44
CA LYS A 87 -10.87 2.81 0.91
C LYS A 87 -10.63 1.33 0.65
N ALA A 88 -9.37 1.00 0.46
CA ALA A 88 -8.80 -0.34 0.48
C ALA A 88 -7.37 -0.25 1.04
N VAL A 89 -6.82 -1.38 1.49
CA VAL A 89 -5.38 -1.51 1.71
C VAL A 89 -4.73 -1.87 0.39
N ALA A 90 -3.62 -1.22 0.08
CA ALA A 90 -2.86 -1.43 -1.14
C ALA A 90 -1.36 -1.32 -0.87
N ILE A 91 -0.56 -2.03 -1.66
CA ILE A 91 0.87 -1.74 -1.79
C ILE A 91 0.99 -0.64 -2.86
N PRO A 92 1.63 0.51 -2.58
CA PRO A 92 1.76 1.58 -3.55
C PRO A 92 2.26 1.08 -4.90
N PHE A 93 1.61 1.53 -5.98
CA PHE A 93 1.94 1.21 -7.38
C PHE A 93 1.81 -0.27 -7.80
N HIS A 94 1.44 -1.19 -6.90
CA HIS A 94 1.19 -2.58 -7.23
C HIS A 94 -0.31 -2.83 -7.41
N ASN A 95 -0.68 -3.79 -8.26
CA ASN A 95 -2.08 -4.20 -8.43
C ASN A 95 -2.55 -5.19 -7.33
N ILE A 96 -2.13 -4.98 -6.08
CA ILE A 96 -2.53 -5.79 -4.93
C ILE A 96 -3.37 -4.92 -3.99
N LEU A 97 -4.67 -5.19 -3.96
CA LEU A 97 -5.62 -4.50 -3.08
C LEU A 97 -6.46 -5.51 -2.28
N PHE A 98 -6.69 -5.18 -1.00
CA PHE A 98 -7.49 -5.99 -0.09
C PHE A 98 -8.18 -5.12 0.98
N ASN A 99 -9.00 -5.73 1.83
CA ASN A 99 -9.76 -5.06 2.90
C ASN A 99 -10.55 -3.83 2.41
N PHE A 100 -11.39 -4.03 1.39
CA PHE A 100 -12.23 -2.99 0.81
C PHE A 100 -13.34 -2.54 1.77
N THR A 101 -13.58 -1.24 1.80
CA THR A 101 -14.86 -0.67 2.28
C THR A 101 -16.03 -1.18 1.44
N GLU A 102 -17.22 -1.28 2.05
CA GLU A 102 -18.44 -1.74 1.37
C GLU A 102 -18.78 -0.86 0.15
N ARG A 103 -18.62 0.46 0.27
CA ARG A 103 -18.85 1.38 -0.86
C ARG A 103 -17.88 1.11 -2.00
N PHE A 104 -16.60 0.90 -1.71
CA PHE A 104 -15.63 0.64 -2.76
C PHE A 104 -15.87 -0.72 -3.43
N GLN A 105 -16.16 -1.76 -2.64
CA GLN A 105 -16.53 -3.07 -3.18
C GLN A 105 -17.77 -2.98 -4.10
N GLY A 106 -18.77 -2.16 -3.74
CA GLY A 106 -19.93 -1.90 -4.58
C GLY A 106 -19.59 -1.23 -5.91
N ILE A 107 -18.67 -0.25 -5.90
CA ILE A 107 -18.18 0.40 -7.13
C ILE A 107 -17.52 -0.63 -8.05
N LEU A 108 -16.63 -1.47 -7.51
CA LEU A 108 -15.95 -2.51 -8.29
C LEU A 108 -16.93 -3.56 -8.85
N ASN A 109 -17.93 -3.96 -8.06
CA ASN A 109 -18.96 -4.89 -8.52
C ASN A 109 -19.79 -4.31 -9.68
N ASN A 110 -20.07 -3.00 -9.66
CA ASN A 110 -20.80 -2.32 -10.73
C ASN A 110 -20.00 -2.18 -12.02
N ALA A 111 -18.67 -2.14 -11.94
CA ALA A 111 -17.77 -2.09 -13.10
C ALA A 111 -17.78 -3.39 -13.90
N GLY A 112 -18.19 -4.50 -13.27
CA GLY A 112 -18.28 -5.82 -13.89
C GLY A 112 -17.02 -6.67 -13.73
N PRO A 113 -17.10 -7.97 -14.07
CA PRO A 113 -16.03 -8.94 -13.83
C PRO A 113 -14.81 -8.75 -14.73
N ASP A 114 -14.96 -8.07 -15.86
CA ASP A 114 -13.88 -7.82 -16.83
C ASP A 114 -13.08 -6.54 -16.52
N PHE A 115 -13.46 -5.81 -15.46
CA PHE A 115 -12.76 -4.59 -15.07
C PHE A 115 -11.40 -4.92 -14.44
N ASP A 116 -10.33 -4.43 -15.07
CA ASP A 116 -8.98 -4.47 -14.52
C ASP A 116 -8.61 -3.13 -13.88
N MET A 117 -8.17 -3.19 -12.63
CA MET A 117 -7.92 -2.01 -11.81
C MET A 117 -6.48 -1.53 -12.01
N THR A 118 -6.28 -0.69 -13.03
CA THR A 118 -4.96 -0.10 -13.34
C THR A 118 -4.95 1.41 -13.16
N ILE A 119 -3.82 1.94 -12.71
CA ILE A 119 -3.63 3.39 -12.60
C ILE A 119 -3.54 3.96 -14.03
N ARG A 120 -4.27 5.04 -14.29
CA ARG A 120 -4.27 5.71 -15.60
C ARG A 120 -2.85 6.21 -15.95
N ASP A 121 -2.43 5.95 -17.19
CA ASP A 121 -1.16 6.40 -17.77
C ASP A 121 0.04 6.07 -16.85
N PHE A 122 0.11 4.81 -16.44
CA PHE A 122 1.11 4.31 -15.50
C PHE A 122 1.73 3.04 -16.07
N ASP A 123 2.80 3.20 -16.86
CA ASP A 123 3.50 2.10 -17.47
C ASP A 123 4.68 1.62 -16.60
N ASP A 124 5.50 0.71 -17.12
CA ASP A 124 6.63 0.13 -16.39
C ASP A 124 7.69 1.20 -16.02
N HIS A 125 7.87 2.23 -16.85
CA HIS A 125 8.74 3.37 -16.58
C HIS A 125 8.21 4.17 -15.40
N GLU A 126 6.94 4.61 -15.45
CA GLU A 126 6.37 5.35 -14.32
C GLU A 126 6.35 4.51 -13.05
N PHE A 127 6.03 3.23 -13.13
CA PHE A 127 6.10 2.33 -11.98
C PHE A 127 7.48 2.36 -11.31
N TYR A 128 8.54 2.20 -12.10
CA TYR A 128 9.89 2.10 -11.57
C TYR A 128 10.39 3.43 -10.99
N VAL A 129 10.25 4.52 -11.75
CA VAL A 129 10.68 5.86 -11.32
C VAL A 129 9.91 6.30 -10.08
N MET A 130 8.59 6.09 -10.04
CA MET A 130 7.78 6.44 -8.88
C MET A 130 8.11 5.60 -7.65
N SER A 131 8.48 4.34 -7.83
CA SER A 131 8.99 3.49 -6.76
C SER A 131 10.31 4.03 -6.20
N CYS A 132 11.22 4.49 -7.05
CA CYS A 132 12.46 5.14 -6.63
C CYS A 132 12.19 6.48 -5.91
N CYS A 133 11.28 7.31 -6.43
CA CYS A 133 10.86 8.53 -5.75
C CYS A 133 10.30 8.24 -4.35
N LEU A 134 9.56 7.15 -4.18
CA LEU A 134 9.06 6.73 -2.88
C LEU A 134 10.20 6.39 -1.90
N ILE A 135 11.28 5.74 -2.37
CA ILE A 135 12.50 5.51 -1.58
C ILE A 135 13.13 6.85 -1.17
N LEU A 136 13.31 7.76 -2.12
CA LEU A 136 13.89 9.10 -1.86
C LEU A 136 13.08 9.87 -0.81
N MET A 137 11.76 9.85 -0.89
CA MET A 137 10.90 10.55 0.06
C MET A 137 10.91 9.92 1.46
N GLN A 138 10.81 8.59 1.55
CA GLN A 138 10.59 7.90 2.84
C GLN A 138 11.90 7.57 3.56
N TYR A 139 12.94 7.19 2.83
CA TYR A 139 14.23 6.80 3.42
C TYR A 139 15.19 7.99 3.48
N TYR A 140 15.29 8.78 2.41
CA TYR A 140 16.21 9.94 2.35
C TYR A 140 15.56 11.27 2.78
N GLY A 141 14.24 11.30 3.01
CA GLY A 141 13.55 12.52 3.46
C GLY A 141 13.45 13.62 2.41
N VAL A 142 13.65 13.30 1.14
CA VAL A 142 13.61 14.27 0.03
C VAL A 142 12.17 14.75 -0.18
N GLN A 143 11.98 16.07 -0.25
CA GLN A 143 10.69 16.64 -0.60
C GLN A 143 10.55 16.68 -2.12
N LEU A 144 9.88 15.67 -2.69
CA LEU A 144 9.56 15.61 -4.11
C LEU A 144 8.12 16.05 -4.34
N ASP A 145 7.91 17.01 -5.24
CA ASP A 145 6.59 17.23 -5.84
C ASP A 145 6.45 16.30 -7.04
N LEU A 146 5.67 15.24 -6.85
CA LEU A 146 5.42 14.24 -7.89
C LEU A 146 4.58 14.81 -9.04
N GLY A 147 4.03 16.03 -8.91
CA GLY A 147 3.46 16.85 -9.98
C GLY A 147 2.17 16.33 -10.62
N LYS A 148 1.86 15.03 -10.51
CA LYS A 148 0.74 14.36 -11.17
C LYS A 148 -0.08 13.55 -10.17
N PRO A 149 -1.38 13.86 -10.00
CA PRO A 149 -2.28 13.00 -9.25
C PRO A 149 -2.56 11.70 -10.01
N PHE A 150 -2.63 10.58 -9.29
CA PHE A 150 -3.01 9.29 -9.85
C PHE A 150 -4.52 9.12 -9.88
N PHE A 151 -5.02 8.39 -10.88
CA PHE A 151 -6.44 8.12 -11.05
C PHE A 151 -6.72 6.66 -11.39
N TYR A 152 -7.83 6.15 -10.88
CA TYR A 152 -8.52 4.99 -11.43
C TYR A 152 -9.70 5.44 -12.28
N ASP A 153 -9.86 4.79 -13.43
CA ASP A 153 -10.99 4.98 -14.32
C ASP A 153 -11.90 3.77 -14.24
N ILE A 154 -13.00 3.91 -13.50
CA ILE A 154 -13.89 2.79 -13.18
C ILE A 154 -15.27 3.07 -13.80
N PRO A 155 -15.76 2.21 -14.72
CA PRO A 155 -17.12 2.36 -15.25
C PRO A 155 -18.15 2.04 -14.17
N ASP A 156 -19.28 2.74 -14.19
CA ASP A 156 -20.46 2.34 -13.42
C ASP A 156 -21.30 1.29 -14.15
N ALA A 157 -22.41 0.87 -13.54
CA ALA A 157 -23.29 -0.16 -14.09
C ALA A 157 -23.96 0.23 -15.43
N GLU A 158 -23.98 1.52 -15.77
CA GLU A 158 -24.48 2.03 -17.06
C GLU A 158 -23.35 2.19 -18.09
N GLY A 159 -22.11 1.83 -17.72
CA GLY A 159 -20.91 2.00 -18.55
C GLY A 159 -20.35 3.42 -18.54
N ILE A 160 -20.85 4.31 -17.67
CA ILE A 160 -20.34 5.69 -17.58
C ILE A 160 -19.04 5.66 -16.78
N LEU A 161 -17.96 6.10 -17.43
CA LEU A 161 -16.64 6.16 -16.80
C LEU A 161 -16.61 7.21 -15.69
N LYS A 162 -16.22 6.80 -14.48
CA LYS A 162 -15.96 7.69 -13.35
C LYS A 162 -14.47 7.75 -13.08
N HIS A 163 -13.99 8.94 -12.72
CA HIS A 163 -12.58 9.21 -12.47
C HIS A 163 -12.35 9.39 -10.97
N TYR A 164 -11.62 8.45 -10.36
CA TYR A 164 -11.34 8.44 -8.93
C TYR A 164 -9.89 8.82 -8.69
N ARG A 165 -9.65 9.94 -8.02
CA ARG A 165 -8.30 10.33 -7.58
C ARG A 165 -7.82 9.41 -6.47
N ILE A 166 -6.61 8.89 -6.60
CA ILE A 166 -5.96 8.05 -5.59
C ILE A 166 -5.26 8.95 -4.58
N LEU A 167 -5.41 8.62 -3.30
CA LEU A 167 -4.69 9.24 -2.19
C LEU A 167 -4.05 8.12 -1.37
N TYR A 168 -2.73 8.10 -1.32
CA TYR A 168 -1.99 7.17 -0.48
C TYR A 168 -1.79 7.76 0.91
N ASN A 169 -2.04 6.96 1.95
CA ASN A 169 -1.53 7.20 3.29
C ASN A 169 -0.28 6.32 3.44
N ALA A 170 0.88 6.94 3.69
CA ALA A 170 2.16 6.25 3.81
C ALA A 170 2.59 6.00 5.27
N ASP A 171 1.76 6.37 6.26
CA ASP A 171 2.10 6.26 7.69
C ASP A 171 2.37 4.80 8.12
N PHE A 172 1.73 3.86 7.43
CA PHE A 172 1.82 2.40 7.68
C PHE A 172 2.85 1.68 6.81
N MET A 173 3.74 2.41 6.15
CA MET A 173 4.80 1.84 5.32
C MET A 173 6.17 2.05 5.96
N GLU A 174 7.10 1.13 5.68
CA GLU A 174 8.53 1.28 6.01
C GLU A 174 9.37 0.89 4.80
N ILE A 175 10.48 1.59 4.62
CA ILE A 175 11.46 1.29 3.58
C ILE A 175 12.82 1.11 4.25
N LEU A 176 13.38 -0.08 4.11
CA LEU A 176 14.66 -0.45 4.70
C LEU A 176 15.65 -0.78 3.57
N PRO A 177 16.91 -0.33 3.67
CA PRO A 177 17.94 -0.64 2.69
C PRO A 177 18.29 -2.13 2.77
N THR A 178 18.49 -2.75 1.61
CA THR A 178 19.07 -4.10 1.54
C THR A 178 20.59 -4.04 1.48
N GLU A 179 21.26 -5.19 1.55
CA GLU A 179 22.72 -5.28 1.38
C GLU A 179 23.20 -4.80 0.00
N LYS A 180 22.32 -4.74 -1.00
CA LYS A 180 22.64 -4.26 -2.34
C LYS A 180 22.31 -2.78 -2.54
N ALA A 181 21.66 -2.14 -1.58
CA ALA A 181 21.27 -0.75 -1.70
C ALA A 181 22.51 0.12 -1.87
N ILE A 182 22.51 0.94 -2.91
CA ILE A 182 23.53 1.96 -3.14
C ILE A 182 23.14 3.20 -2.34
N GLU A 183 24.12 3.80 -1.66
CA GLU A 183 23.93 5.07 -0.98
C GLU A 183 23.75 6.18 -2.03
N ILE A 184 22.64 6.93 -1.90
CA ILE A 184 22.29 8.01 -2.82
C ILE A 184 22.70 9.33 -2.20
N THR A 185 23.56 10.08 -2.90
CA THR A 185 23.97 11.43 -2.49
C THR A 185 23.00 12.49 -2.99
N GLN A 186 23.14 13.73 -2.51
CA GLN A 186 22.35 14.85 -3.03
C GLN A 186 22.62 15.11 -4.52
N GLU A 187 23.87 14.95 -4.98
CA GLU A 187 24.21 15.11 -6.39
C GLU A 187 23.53 14.05 -7.25
N ASP A 188 23.45 12.81 -6.77
CA ASP A 188 22.69 11.75 -7.44
C ASP A 188 21.20 12.09 -7.54
N ILE A 189 20.61 12.62 -6.46
CA ILE A 189 19.20 13.05 -6.44
C ILE A 189 18.95 14.13 -7.48
N ASP A 190 19.80 15.15 -7.54
CA ASP A 190 19.67 16.26 -8.49
C ASP A 190 19.76 15.75 -9.93
N ILE A 191 20.74 14.87 -10.21
CA ILE A 191 20.90 14.23 -11.53
C ILE A 191 19.67 13.39 -11.89
N LEU A 192 19.12 12.60 -10.97
CA LEU A 192 17.96 11.75 -11.21
C LEU A 192 16.70 12.58 -11.51
N ILE A 193 16.46 13.67 -10.76
CA ILE A 193 15.31 14.55 -10.96
C ILE A 193 15.40 15.27 -12.32
N ASP A 194 16.58 15.78 -12.67
CA ASP A 194 16.82 16.45 -13.96
C ASP A 194 16.73 15.50 -15.16
N ASN A 195 16.83 14.18 -14.91
CA ASN A 195 16.80 13.12 -15.93
C ASN A 195 15.67 12.11 -15.66
N TYR A 196 14.47 12.58 -15.30
CA TYR A 196 13.29 11.76 -14.99
C TYR A 196 13.00 10.66 -16.03
N ASP A 197 13.15 10.97 -17.32
CA ASP A 197 12.86 10.04 -18.42
C ASP A 197 13.99 9.02 -18.70
N ASN A 198 15.11 9.09 -17.98
CA ASN A 198 16.23 8.16 -18.17
C ASN A 198 16.12 6.95 -17.22
N LEU A 199 15.35 5.94 -17.61
CA LEU A 199 15.12 4.74 -16.79
C LEU A 199 16.42 3.99 -16.43
N GLU A 200 17.38 3.91 -17.36
CA GLU A 200 18.65 3.21 -17.14
C GLU A 200 19.44 3.84 -15.97
N LEU A 201 19.42 5.18 -15.87
CA LEU A 201 20.05 5.92 -14.79
C LEU A 201 19.38 5.63 -13.43
N TRP A 202 18.05 5.54 -13.39
CA TRP A 202 17.33 5.14 -12.18
C TRP A 202 17.71 3.72 -11.76
N MET A 203 17.76 2.79 -12.71
CA MET A 203 18.13 1.39 -12.44
C MET A 203 19.58 1.23 -11.97
N GLU A 204 20.50 2.06 -12.45
CA GLU A 204 21.88 2.08 -11.97
C GLU A 204 21.97 2.49 -10.50
N LYS A 205 21.15 3.45 -10.07
CA LYS A 205 21.13 3.97 -8.69
C LYS A 205 20.30 3.12 -7.74
N PHE A 206 19.25 2.45 -8.23
CA PHE A 206 18.35 1.60 -7.43
C PHE A 206 18.34 0.15 -7.92
N PRO A 207 19.48 -0.56 -7.85
CA PRO A 207 19.56 -1.92 -8.37
C PRO A 207 18.66 -2.90 -7.61
N LYS A 208 18.33 -4.00 -8.28
CA LYS A 208 17.56 -5.13 -7.73
C LYS A 208 18.36 -6.01 -6.76
#